data_AF-A0A7V7ZJB3-F1
#
_entry.id   AF-A0A7V7ZJB3-F1
#
_cell.length_a   1.000
_cell.length_b   1.000
_cell.length_c   1.000
_cell.angle_alpha   90.00
_cell.angle_beta   90.00
_cell.angle_gamma   90.00
#
_symmetry.space_group_name_H-M   'P 1'
#
loop_
_entity.id
_entity.type
_entity.pdbx_description
1 polymer ?
#
loop_
_entity_poly.entity_id
_entity_poly.type
_entity_poly.pdbx_seq_one_letter_code
_entity_poly.pdbx_strand_id
1 'polypeptide(L)'
;MTTLRRITIGAEQYQWHIKPLDERHILLRVWGAHTPRHEPLGVRLRFDDPWANFGPIITAPPERRGELFQLRPATPALVRQVIEAALREGWQPSGPTRRFDWGEGGALLPLEE
;
A
#
# COMPACT_ATOMS: atom_id res chain seq x y z
N MET A 1 16.47 6.15 4.71
CA MET A 1 16.64 5.28 3.53
C MET A 1 15.40 4.41 3.38
N THR A 2 14.76 4.39 2.22
CA THR A 2 13.67 3.45 1.91
C THR A 2 14.25 2.07 1.61
N THR A 3 13.94 1.08 2.44
CA THR A 3 14.40 -0.31 2.22
C THR A 3 13.61 -0.95 1.09
N LEU A 4 14.29 -1.27 -0.01
CA LEU A 4 13.69 -2.03 -1.10
C LEU A 4 13.62 -3.51 -0.75
N ARG A 5 12.45 -4.11 -0.96
CA ARG A 5 12.13 -5.50 -0.67
C ARG A 5 11.71 -6.23 -1.95
N ARG A 6 11.73 -7.56 -1.91
CA ARG A 6 11.31 -8.44 -3.01
C ARG A 6 10.16 -9.34 -2.58
N ILE A 7 9.29 -9.69 -3.51
CA ILE A 7 8.24 -10.70 -3.34
C ILE A 7 8.07 -11.46 -4.67
N THR A 8 7.74 -12.74 -4.60
CA THR A 8 7.46 -13.58 -5.78
C THR A 8 6.00 -13.97 -5.76
N ILE A 9 5.29 -13.80 -6.87
CA ILE A 9 3.87 -14.13 -7.03
C ILE A 9 3.74 -14.91 -8.33
N GLY A 10 3.34 -16.19 -8.24
CA GLY A 10 3.44 -17.11 -9.37
C GLY A 10 4.91 -17.28 -9.80
N ALA A 11 5.18 -17.10 -11.09
CA ALA A 11 6.53 -17.12 -11.65
C ALA A 11 7.22 -15.74 -11.68
N GLU A 12 6.48 -14.67 -11.34
CA GLU A 12 6.94 -13.30 -11.49
C GLU A 12 7.55 -12.76 -10.18
N GLN A 13 8.61 -11.97 -10.31
CA GLN A 13 9.25 -11.28 -9.18
C GLN A 13 8.97 -9.79 -9.21
N TYR A 14 8.64 -9.24 -8.05
CA TYR A 14 8.35 -7.82 -7.85
C TYR A 14 9.30 -7.23 -6.82
N GLN A 15 9.63 -5.96 -7.03
CA GLN A 15 10.35 -5.12 -6.07
C GLN A 15 9.37 -4.11 -5.48
N TRP A 16 9.46 -3.85 -4.18
CA TRP A 16 8.55 -2.91 -3.53
C TRP A 16 9.20 -2.18 -2.37
N HIS A 17 8.65 -1.02 -2.04
CA HIS A 17 8.93 -0.34 -0.78
C HIS A 17 7.69 0.41 -0.30
N ILE A 18 7.73 0.84 0.96
CA ILE A 18 6.73 1.71 1.56
C ILE A 18 7.40 3.03 1.92
N LYS A 19 6.69 4.14 1.68
CA LYS A 19 7.04 5.45 2.22
C LYS A 19 5.85 6.05 2.98
N PRO A 20 6.09 6.83 4.05
CA PRO A 20 5.05 7.68 4.62
C PRO A 20 4.50 8.63 3.54
N LEU A 21 3.20 8.89 3.57
CA LEU A 21 2.54 9.90 2.74
C LEU A 21 2.02 11.04 3.62
N ASP A 22 1.26 10.70 4.67
CA ASP A 22 0.75 11.61 5.68
C ASP A 22 0.49 10.83 6.99
N GLU A 23 -0.14 11.46 7.99
CA GLU A 23 -0.43 10.87 9.30
C GLU A 23 -1.42 9.69 9.27
N ARG A 24 -2.10 9.48 8.14
CA ARG A 24 -3.12 8.45 7.95
C ARG A 24 -2.84 7.51 6.78
N HIS A 25 -1.78 7.77 6.02
CA HIS A 25 -1.49 7.02 4.82
C HIS A 25 -0.01 6.75 4.60
N ILE A 26 0.22 5.59 4.01
CA ILE A 26 1.50 5.21 3.43
C ILE A 26 1.32 4.95 1.93
N LEU A 27 2.37 5.18 1.15
CA LEU A 27 2.42 4.79 -0.25
C LEU A 27 3.24 3.52 -0.42
N LEU A 28 2.58 2.45 -0.88
CA LEU A 28 3.23 1.26 -1.41
C LEU A 28 3.61 1.52 -2.87
N ARG A 29 4.89 1.40 -3.21
CA ARG A 29 5.35 1.42 -4.60
C ARG A 29 5.83 0.04 -5.01
N VAL A 30 5.43 -0.41 -6.19
CA VAL A 30 5.78 -1.72 -6.74
C VAL A 30 6.30 -1.58 -8.17
N TRP A 31 7.33 -2.36 -8.49
CA TRP A 31 7.92 -2.52 -9.82
C TRP A 31 8.05 -4.01 -10.15
N GLY A 32 8.10 -4.34 -11.44
CA GLY A 32 8.64 -5.64 -11.86
C GLY A 32 10.13 -5.70 -11.55
N ALA A 33 10.66 -6.87 -11.20
CA ALA A 33 12.07 -7.01 -10.84
C ALA A 33 13.04 -6.63 -11.97
N HIS A 34 12.57 -6.76 -13.21
CA HIS A 34 13.31 -6.48 -14.44
C HIS A 34 12.84 -5.19 -15.14
N THR A 35 11.93 -4.43 -14.54
CA THR A 35 11.43 -3.20 -15.15
C THR A 35 12.16 -1.97 -14.60
N PRO A 36 12.35 -0.92 -15.43
CA PRO A 36 12.99 0.29 -14.97
C PRO A 36 12.20 0.97 -13.84
N ARG A 37 12.89 1.54 -12.85
CA ARG A 37 12.25 2.08 -11.63
C ARG A 37 11.50 3.41 -11.79
N HIS A 38 11.22 3.83 -13.02
CA HIS A 38 10.60 5.12 -13.32
C HIS A 38 9.06 5.05 -13.34
N GLU A 39 8.49 3.85 -13.49
CA GLU A 39 7.05 3.67 -13.76
C GLU A 39 6.38 2.66 -12.80
N PRO A 40 6.26 2.96 -11.49
CA PRO A 40 5.68 2.03 -10.54
C PRO A 40 4.16 2.01 -10.56
N LEU A 41 3.61 0.90 -10.06
CA LEU A 41 2.34 0.94 -9.35
C LEU A 41 2.51 1.71 -8.04
N GLY A 42 1.68 2.72 -7.81
CA GLY A 42 1.56 3.42 -6.53
C GLY A 42 0.21 3.14 -5.89
N VAL A 43 0.19 2.54 -4.71
CA VAL A 43 -1.06 2.32 -3.96
C VAL A 43 -1.01 3.02 -2.63
N ARG A 44 -1.94 3.94 -2.41
CA ARG A 44 -2.14 4.60 -1.12
C ARG A 44 -2.90 3.65 -0.20
N LEU A 45 -2.30 3.34 0.94
CA LEU A 45 -2.86 2.46 1.96
C LEU A 45 -3.16 3.29 3.20
N ARG A 46 -4.32 3.09 3.82
CA ARG A 46 -4.60 3.66 5.13
C ARG A 46 -3.69 3.02 6.18
N PHE A 47 -3.01 3.87 6.94
CA PHE A 47 -2.12 3.54 8.04
C PHE A 47 -2.08 4.74 8.98
N ASP A 48 -2.77 4.65 10.11
CA ASP A 48 -2.79 5.73 11.09
C ASP A 48 -1.48 5.69 11.90
N ASP A 49 -0.64 6.72 11.75
CA ASP A 49 0.62 6.83 12.49
C ASP A 49 0.30 6.99 13.99
N PRO A 50 0.70 6.04 14.85
CA PRO A 50 0.37 6.08 16.26
C PRO A 50 1.03 7.23 17.01
N TRP A 51 2.10 7.82 16.48
CA TRP A 51 2.79 8.95 17.10
C TRP A 51 2.16 10.29 16.72
N ALA A 52 1.81 10.46 15.45
CA ALA A 52 1.07 11.65 15.01
C ALA A 52 -0.34 11.69 15.64
N ASN A 53 -0.98 10.53 15.78
CA ASN A 53 -2.34 10.40 16.31
C ASN A 53 -2.41 9.93 17.77
N PHE A 54 -1.31 10.03 18.55
CA PHE A 54 -1.22 9.40 19.88
C PHE A 54 -2.35 9.82 20.82
N GLY A 55 -2.56 11.13 21.01
CA GLY A 55 -3.61 11.67 21.87
C GLY A 55 -5.02 11.17 21.51
N PRO A 56 -5.45 11.33 20.24
CA PRO A 56 -6.69 10.75 19.74
C PRO A 56 -6.82 9.23 19.94
N ILE A 57 -5.73 8.46 19.73
CA ILE A 57 -5.76 7.00 19.88
C ILE A 57 -5.96 6.58 21.34
N ILE A 58 -5.24 7.20 22.29
CA ILE A 58 -5.31 6.79 23.70
C ILE A 58 -6.63 7.22 24.35
N THR A 59 -7.23 8.32 23.89
CA THR A 59 -8.50 8.84 24.40
C THR A 59 -9.72 8.16 23.80
N ALA A 60 -9.58 7.49 22.64
CA ALA A 60 -10.66 6.70 22.05
C ALA A 60 -11.01 5.47 22.92
N PRO A 61 -12.31 5.12 23.07
CA PRO A 61 -12.75 3.92 23.75
C PRO A 61 -12.03 2.68 23.17
N PRO A 62 -11.40 1.83 23.99
CA PRO A 62 -10.57 0.71 23.52
C PRO A 62 -11.24 -0.17 22.47
N GLU A 63 -12.52 -0.47 22.68
CA GLU A 63 -13.37 -1.30 21.82
C GLU A 63 -13.65 -0.69 20.45
N ARG A 64 -13.54 0.65 20.32
CA ARG A 64 -13.78 1.37 19.05
C ARG A 64 -12.51 1.79 18.32
N ARG A 65 -11.33 1.58 18.91
CA ARG A 65 -10.05 1.99 18.29
C ARG A 65 -9.85 1.38 16.91
N GLY A 66 -10.26 0.13 16.71
CA GLY A 66 -10.16 -0.55 15.41
C GLY A 66 -11.16 -0.05 14.35
N GLU A 67 -12.22 0.66 14.76
CA GLU A 67 -13.17 1.32 13.85
C GLU A 67 -12.63 2.70 13.43
N LEU A 68 -11.95 3.38 14.35
CA LEU A 68 -11.49 4.75 14.17
C LEU A 68 -10.09 4.85 13.56
N PHE A 69 -9.22 3.86 13.83
CA PHE A 69 -7.81 3.87 13.44
C PHE A 69 -7.39 2.54 12.80
N GLN A 70 -6.71 2.62 11.67
CA GLN A 70 -6.07 1.53 10.98
C GLN A 70 -4.63 1.36 11.49
N LEU A 71 -4.48 0.64 12.60
CA LEU A 71 -3.19 0.41 13.28
C LEU A 71 -2.48 -0.88 12.82
N ARG A 72 -2.85 -1.44 11.67
CA ARG A 72 -2.26 -2.70 11.17
C ARG A 72 -1.03 -2.40 10.31
N PRO A 73 0.10 -3.08 10.56
CA PRO A 73 1.27 -2.93 9.70
C PRO A 73 0.96 -3.45 8.28
N ALA A 74 1.59 -2.86 7.28
CA ALA A 74 1.60 -3.42 5.94
C ALA A 74 2.39 -4.73 5.93
N THR A 75 1.70 -5.84 5.72
CA THR A 75 2.30 -7.18 5.71
C THR A 75 2.69 -7.62 4.30
N PRO A 76 3.59 -8.62 4.14
CA PRO A 76 3.83 -9.23 2.83
C PRO A 76 2.55 -9.80 2.19
N ALA A 77 1.60 -10.28 2.99
CA ALA A 77 0.30 -10.75 2.49
C ALA A 77 -0.52 -9.61 1.88
N LEU A 78 -0.56 -8.44 2.51
CA LEU A 78 -1.21 -7.25 1.95
C LEU A 78 -0.53 -6.83 0.64
N VAL A 79 0.80 -6.81 0.58
CA VAL A 79 1.55 -6.46 -0.64
C VAL A 79 1.18 -7.40 -1.79
N ARG A 80 1.10 -8.71 -1.52
CA ARG A 80 0.64 -9.69 -2.51
C ARG A 80 -0.78 -9.39 -2.99
N GLN A 81 -1.73 -9.16 -2.09
CA GLN A 81 -3.11 -8.87 -2.42
C GLN A 81 -3.25 -7.61 -3.29
N VAL A 82 -2.49 -6.57 -2.97
CA VAL A 82 -2.46 -5.32 -3.76
C VAL A 82 -1.96 -5.59 -5.18
N ILE A 83 -0.89 -6.36 -5.33
CA ILE A 83 -0.32 -6.69 -6.65
C ILE A 83 -1.31 -7.52 -7.46
N GLU A 84 -1.88 -8.58 -6.87
CA GLU A 84 -2.87 -9.44 -7.54
C GLU A 84 -4.14 -8.66 -7.93
N ALA A 85 -4.59 -7.71 -7.09
CA ALA A 85 -5.69 -6.81 -7.45
C ALA A 85 -5.30 -5.88 -8.61
N ALA A 86 -4.11 -5.29 -8.59
CA ALA A 86 -3.69 -4.36 -9.64
C ALA A 86 -3.55 -5.07 -10.99
N LEU A 87 -3.04 -6.29 -11.01
CA LEU A 87 -2.98 -7.13 -12.20
C LEU A 87 -4.39 -7.42 -12.75
N ARG A 88 -5.38 -7.69 -11.89
CA ARG A 88 -6.79 -7.87 -12.31
C ARG A 88 -7.38 -6.59 -12.90
N GLU A 89 -7.01 -5.43 -12.38
CA GLU A 89 -7.38 -4.10 -12.92
C GLU A 89 -6.56 -3.69 -14.16
N GLY A 90 -5.75 -4.61 -14.70
CA GLY A 90 -4.99 -4.41 -15.93
C GLY A 90 -3.71 -3.59 -15.76
N TRP A 91 -3.21 -3.39 -14.54
CA TRP A 91 -1.84 -2.92 -14.37
C TRP A 91 -0.85 -3.95 -14.93
N GLN A 92 0.15 -3.47 -15.65
CA GLN A 92 1.24 -4.27 -16.18
C GLN A 92 2.56 -3.68 -15.69
N PRO A 93 3.52 -4.48 -15.20
CA PRO A 93 4.79 -3.97 -14.65
C PRO A 93 5.65 -3.18 -15.64
N SER A 94 5.50 -3.45 -16.94
CA SER A 94 6.15 -2.74 -18.05
C SER A 94 5.28 -1.67 -18.68
N GLY A 95 4.05 -1.49 -18.17
CA GLY A 95 3.11 -0.48 -18.64
C GLY A 95 3.29 0.85 -17.89
N PRO A 96 2.43 1.84 -18.19
CA PRO A 96 2.52 3.15 -17.56
C PRO A 96 2.27 3.08 -16.04
N THR A 97 2.77 4.10 -15.34
CA THR A 97 2.47 4.33 -13.92
C THR A 97 0.96 4.29 -13.69
N ARG A 98 0.53 3.53 -12.68
CA ARG A 98 -0.87 3.56 -12.21
C ARG A 98 -0.93 3.85 -10.73
N ARG A 99 -1.95 4.62 -10.33
CA ARG A 99 -2.17 5.02 -8.95
C ARG A 99 -3.56 4.61 -8.48
N PHE A 100 -3.62 4.06 -7.28
CA PHE A 100 -4.86 3.59 -6.69
C PHE A 100 -4.91 3.88 -5.19
N ASP A 101 -6.13 3.99 -4.68
CA ASP A 101 -6.46 3.84 -3.27
C ASP A 101 -6.81 2.39 -2.97
N TRP A 102 -6.27 1.87 -1.87
CA TRP A 102 -6.70 0.57 -1.35
C TRP A 102 -7.96 0.75 -0.49
N GLY A 103 -9.10 0.43 -1.10
CA GLY A 103 -10.40 0.48 -0.46
C GLY A 103 -10.69 -0.72 0.45
N GLU A 104 -11.83 -0.67 1.12
CA GLU A 104 -12.32 -1.79 1.93
C GLU A 104 -12.55 -3.05 1.08
N GLY A 105 -12.35 -4.22 1.69
CA GLY A 105 -12.50 -5.52 1.00
C GLY A 105 -11.45 -5.82 -0.08
N GLY A 106 -10.41 -4.99 -0.22
CA GLY A 106 -9.35 -5.18 -1.22
C GLY A 106 -9.69 -4.66 -2.61
N ALA A 107 -10.59 -3.69 -2.70
CA ALA A 107 -10.85 -2.94 -3.91
C ALA A 107 -9.72 -1.96 -4.21
N LEU A 108 -9.33 -1.83 -5.47
CA LEU A 108 -8.48 -0.74 -5.95
C LEU A 108 -9.37 0.35 -6.55
N LEU A 109 -9.35 1.53 -5.94
CA LEU A 109 -10.08 2.68 -6.44
C LEU A 109 -9.09 3.56 -7.22
N PRO A 110 -9.37 3.95 -8.47
CA PRO A 110 -8.50 4.87 -9.20
C PRO A 110 -8.28 6.15 -8.39
N LEU A 111 -7.04 6.59 -8.27
CA LEU A 111 -6.74 7.89 -7.69
C LEU A 111 -7.03 8.94 -8.77
N GLU A 112 -8.09 9.74 -8.60
CA GLU A 112 -8.28 10.94 -9.42
C GLU A 112 -7.16 11.94 -9.07
N GLU A 113 -6.44 12.43 -10.09
CA GLU A 113 -5.37 13.43 -9.94
C GLU A 113 -5.91 14.84 -9.69
#